data_AF-A0A7C4M1F2-F1
#
_entry.id   AF-A0A7C4M1F2-F1
#
_cell.length_a   1.000
_cell.length_b   1.000
_cell.length_c   1.000
_cell.angle_alpha   90.00
_cell.angle_beta   90.00
_cell.angle_gamma   90.00
#
_symmetry.space_group_name_H-M   'P 1'
#
loop_
_entity.id
_entity.type
_entity.pdbx_description
1 polymer ?
#
loop_
_entity_poly.entity_id
_entity_poly.type
_entity_poly.pdbx_seq_one_letter_code
_entity_poly.pdbx_strand_id
1 'polypeptide(L)'
;MDIKDELKQQVDGIFEEVGLGHLSDEEKRKIESMIMERFERVILEATLISLNDNQLKEFENAMMDEKNGQALVSDLAASIPGLAARIDMAVRHEWEAIKKMLKEESQRI
;
A
#
# COMPACT_ATOMS: atom_id res chain seq x y z
N MET A 1 -4.99 -14.36 -11.13
CA MET A 1 -5.02 -14.23 -9.66
C MET A 1 -5.20 -12.74 -9.41
N ASP A 2 -6.25 -12.33 -8.69
CA ASP A 2 -6.50 -10.92 -8.40
C ASP A 2 -5.49 -10.45 -7.35
N ILE A 3 -4.89 -9.27 -7.51
CA ILE A 3 -3.96 -8.68 -6.52
C ILE A 3 -4.64 -8.60 -5.15
N LYS A 4 -5.96 -8.39 -5.12
CA LYS A 4 -6.75 -8.39 -3.89
C LYS A 4 -6.76 -9.76 -3.18
N ASP A 5 -6.77 -10.85 -3.93
CA ASP A 5 -6.76 -12.21 -3.36
C ASP A 5 -5.40 -12.56 -2.75
N GLU A 6 -4.31 -12.15 -3.41
CA GLU A 6 -2.94 -12.34 -2.89
C GLU A 6 -2.70 -11.51 -1.64
N LEU A 7 -3.17 -10.26 -1.62
CA LEU A 7 -3.08 -9.40 -0.43
C LEU A 7 -3.89 -9.96 0.73
N LYS A 8 -5.10 -10.46 0.45
CA LYS A 8 -5.95 -11.08 1.47
C LYS A 8 -5.29 -12.31 2.11
N GLN A 9 -4.72 -13.21 1.30
CA GLN A 9 -4.00 -14.38 1.82
C GLN A 9 -2.81 -14.00 2.71
N GLN A 10 -2.09 -12.94 2.34
CA GLN A 10 -0.97 -12.43 3.14
C GLN A 10 -1.44 -11.83 4.47
N VAL A 11 -2.56 -11.12 4.47
CA VAL A 11 -3.13 -10.53 5.70
C VAL A 11 -3.69 -11.62 6.63
N ASP A 12 -4.39 -12.61 6.09
CA ASP A 12 -4.88 -13.75 6.87
C ASP A 12 -3.73 -14.52 7.55
N GLY A 13 -2.63 -14.75 6.80
CA GLY A 13 -1.42 -15.37 7.35
C GLY A 13 -0.78 -14.55 8.47
N ILE A 14 -0.82 -13.22 8.38
CA ILE A 14 -0.34 -12.33 9.45
C ILE A 14 -1.17 -12.48 10.71
N PHE A 15 -2.51 -12.56 10.61
CA PHE A 15 -3.35 -12.68 11.81
C PHE A 15 -3.00 -13.93 12.61
N GLU A 16 -2.69 -15.04 11.93
CA GLU A 16 -2.20 -16.25 12.60
C GLU A 16 -0.80 -16.04 13.19
N GLU A 17 0.14 -15.48 12.41
CA GLU A 17 1.54 -15.26 12.82
C GLU A 17 1.67 -14.37 14.06
N VAL A 18 0.84 -13.32 14.16
CA VAL A 18 0.86 -12.35 15.26
C VAL A 18 -0.14 -12.66 16.37
N GLY A 19 -0.79 -13.82 16.35
CA GLY A 19 -1.68 -14.29 17.42
C GLY A 19 -3.07 -13.65 17.44
N LEU A 20 -3.46 -12.93 16.39
CA LEU A 20 -4.76 -12.28 16.21
C LEU A 20 -5.78 -13.15 15.45
N GLY A 21 -5.51 -14.44 15.25
CA GLY A 21 -6.42 -15.37 14.56
C GLY A 21 -7.81 -15.49 15.20
N HIS A 22 -7.92 -15.19 16.50
CA HIS A 22 -9.13 -15.23 17.32
C HIS A 22 -10.07 -14.03 17.12
N LEU A 23 -9.63 -12.99 16.39
CA LEU A 23 -10.46 -11.82 16.09
C LEU A 23 -11.70 -12.21 15.30
N SER A 24 -12.80 -11.49 15.54
CA SER A 24 -14.02 -11.59 14.74
C SER A 24 -13.78 -11.09 13.31
N ASP A 25 -14.64 -11.50 12.37
CA ASP A 25 -14.59 -11.03 10.99
C ASP A 25 -14.72 -9.50 10.86
N GLU A 26 -15.44 -8.86 11.79
CA GLU A 26 -15.56 -7.40 11.81
C GLU A 26 -14.23 -6.72 12.21
N GLU A 27 -13.54 -7.25 13.22
CA GLU A 27 -12.24 -6.75 13.66
C GLU A 27 -11.17 -6.98 12.59
N LYS A 28 -11.16 -8.16 11.95
CA LYS A 28 -10.27 -8.46 10.83
C LYS A 28 -10.45 -7.48 9.68
N ARG A 29 -11.70 -7.20 9.28
CA ARG A 29 -12.00 -6.19 8.24
C ARG A 29 -11.52 -4.78 8.59
N LYS A 30 -11.60 -4.38 9.87
CA LYS A 30 -11.08 -3.07 10.30
C LYS A 30 -9.56 -2.99 10.16
N ILE A 31 -8.86 -4.06 10.54
CA ILE A 31 -7.41 -4.12 10.38
C ILE A 31 -7.01 -4.19 8.90
N GLU A 32 -7.71 -4.98 8.08
CA GLU A 32 -7.53 -5.02 6.63
C GLU A 32 -7.65 -3.62 6.00
N SER A 33 -8.70 -2.87 6.35
CA SER A 33 -8.90 -1.50 5.87
C SER A 33 -7.74 -0.59 6.27
N MET A 34 -7.32 -0.64 7.54
CA MET A 34 -6.18 0.13 8.03
C MET A 34 -4.88 -0.22 7.30
N ILE A 35 -4.63 -1.50 7.02
CA ILE A 35 -3.45 -1.96 6.27
C ILE A 35 -3.48 -1.40 4.85
N MET A 36 -4.62 -1.49 4.17
CA MET A 36 -4.80 -0.98 2.81
C MET A 36 -4.56 0.53 2.74
N GLU A 37 -5.16 1.30 3.65
CA GLU A 37 -4.97 2.76 3.72
C GLU A 37 -3.50 3.15 3.93
N ARG A 38 -2.78 2.38 4.75
CA ARG A 38 -1.35 2.60 4.99
C ARG A 38 -0.52 2.32 3.74
N PHE A 39 -0.80 1.23 3.03
CA PHE A 39 -0.13 0.93 1.77
C PHE A 39 -0.41 1.95 0.68
N GLU A 40 -1.67 2.37 0.51
CA GLU A 40 -2.04 3.43 -0.45
C GLU A 40 -1.25 4.71 -0.18
N ARG A 41 -1.14 5.11 1.08
CA ARG A 41 -0.34 6.28 1.48
C ARG A 41 1.14 6.10 1.16
N VAL A 42 1.74 4.97 1.53
CA VAL A 42 3.16 4.70 1.28
C VAL A 42 3.49 4.67 -0.20
N ILE A 43 2.63 4.06 -1.03
CA ILE A 43 2.79 4.03 -2.48
C ILE A 43 2.72 5.45 -3.04
N LEU A 44 1.74 6.25 -2.60
CA LEU A 44 1.58 7.62 -3.04
C LEU A 44 2.78 8.48 -2.64
N GLU A 45 3.21 8.43 -1.38
CA GLU A 45 4.36 9.19 -0.87
C GLU A 45 5.66 8.81 -1.59
N ALA A 46 5.93 7.50 -1.75
CA ALA A 46 7.11 7.02 -2.47
C ALA A 46 7.11 7.46 -3.94
N THR A 47 5.93 7.54 -4.55
CA THR A 47 5.74 8.07 -5.90
C THR A 47 6.05 9.56 -5.94
N LEU A 48 5.37 10.36 -5.12
CA LEU A 48 5.51 11.82 -5.10
C LEU A 48 6.96 12.27 -4.84
N ILE A 49 7.66 11.63 -3.90
CA ILE A 49 9.08 11.93 -3.58
C ILE A 49 10.01 11.59 -4.75
N SER A 50 9.59 10.68 -5.64
CA SER A 50 10.37 10.27 -6.80
C SER A 50 10.15 11.15 -8.03
N LEU A 51 9.16 12.05 -8.02
CA LEU A 51 8.85 12.97 -9.11
C LEU A 51 9.73 14.22 -9.02
N ASN A 52 10.17 14.73 -10.16
CA ASN A 52 10.63 16.11 -10.27
C ASN A 52 9.46 17.07 -10.52
N ASP A 53 9.71 18.39 -10.48
CA ASP A 53 8.66 19.42 -10.63
C ASP A 53 7.81 19.29 -11.91
N ASN A 54 8.40 18.84 -13.02
CA ASN A 54 7.67 18.65 -14.27
C ASN A 54 6.80 17.40 -14.22
N GLN A 55 7.34 16.29 -13.71
CA GLN A 55 6.62 15.04 -13.53
C GLN A 55 5.49 15.16 -12.49
N LEU A 56 5.68 15.99 -11.46
CA LEU A 56 4.65 16.29 -10.47
C LEU A 56 3.46 17.01 -11.12
N LYS A 57 3.71 18.00 -11.99
CA LYS A 57 2.65 18.67 -12.75
C LYS A 57 1.93 17.73 -13.70
N GLU A 58 2.66 16.84 -14.36
CA GLU A 58 2.07 15.80 -15.23
C GLU A 58 1.19 14.85 -14.42
N PHE A 59 1.63 14.45 -13.23
CA PHE A 59 0.85 13.63 -12.31
C PHE A 59 -0.43 14.35 -11.86
N GLU A 60 -0.33 15.62 -11.43
CA GLU A 60 -1.49 16.42 -11.03
C GLU A 60 -2.51 16.57 -12.17
N ASN A 61 -2.03 16.84 -13.39
CA ASN A 61 -2.90 16.91 -14.56
C ASN A 61 -3.58 15.57 -14.87
N ALA A 62 -2.84 14.46 -14.76
CA ALA A 62 -3.38 13.12 -14.95
C ALA A 62 -4.48 12.81 -13.91
N MET A 63 -4.30 13.22 -12.65
CA MET A 63 -5.29 13.04 -11.59
C MET A 63 -6.58 13.84 -11.81
N MET A 64 -6.55 14.90 -12.62
CA MET A 64 -7.74 15.69 -12.98
C MET A 64 -8.43 15.20 -14.26
N ASP A 65 -7.82 14.28 -15.02
CA ASP A 65 -8.40 13.74 -16.26
C ASP A 65 -9.28 12.51 -15.96
N GLU A 66 -10.59 12.73 -15.91
CA GLU A 66 -11.59 11.68 -15.63
C GLU A 66 -11.65 10.58 -16.71
N LYS A 67 -11.13 10.81 -17.93
CA LYS A 67 -11.18 9.85 -19.03
C LYS A 67 -9.92 9.01 -19.14
N ASN A 68 -8.76 9.65 -19.05
CA ASN A 68 -7.46 9.01 -19.33
C ASN A 68 -6.50 9.02 -18.15
N GLY A 69 -6.88 9.59 -17.00
CA GLY A 69 -5.98 9.82 -15.87
C GLY A 69 -5.22 8.56 -15.44
N GLN A 70 -5.89 7.42 -15.39
CA GLN A 70 -5.24 6.16 -14.98
C GLN A 70 -4.16 5.68 -15.98
N ALA A 71 -4.39 5.85 -17.27
CA ALA A 71 -3.40 5.51 -18.29
C ALA A 71 -2.21 6.47 -18.21
N LEU A 72 -2.47 7.77 -18.06
CA LEU A 72 -1.44 8.80 -17.92
C LEU A 72 -0.57 8.60 -16.67
N VAL A 73 -1.18 8.26 -15.53
CA VAL A 73 -0.44 7.92 -14.30
C VAL A 73 0.43 6.67 -14.50
N SER A 74 -0.09 5.66 -15.21
CA SER A 74 0.65 4.42 -15.49
C SER A 74 1.86 4.67 -16.39
N ASP A 75 1.69 5.46 -17.46
CA ASP A 75 2.76 5.82 -18.37
C ASP A 75 3.83 6.68 -17.68
N LEU A 76 3.39 7.66 -16.87
CA LEU A 76 4.29 8.48 -16.06
C LEU A 76 5.08 7.62 -15.07
N ALA A 77 4.43 6.70 -14.35
CA ALA A 77 5.09 5.79 -13.43
C ALA A 77 6.13 4.89 -14.12
N ALA A 78 5.81 4.38 -15.32
CA ALA A 78 6.75 3.59 -16.12
C ALA A 78 7.96 4.39 -16.61
N SER A 79 7.80 5.71 -16.80
CA SER A 79 8.88 6.59 -17.24
C SER A 79 9.92 6.92 -16.17
N ILE A 80 9.62 6.66 -14.88
CA ILE A 80 10.47 7.06 -13.75
C ILE A 80 11.44 5.92 -13.41
N PRO A 81 12.75 6.07 -13.68
CA PRO A 81 13.71 5.00 -13.44
C PRO A 81 13.79 4.63 -11.97
N GLY A 82 13.62 3.34 -11.68
CA GLY A 82 13.70 2.82 -10.31
C GLY A 82 12.50 3.11 -9.42
N LEU A 83 11.42 3.71 -9.93
CA LEU A 83 10.20 3.96 -9.15
C LEU A 83 9.63 2.65 -8.57
N ALA A 84 9.48 1.63 -9.40
CA ALA A 84 8.97 0.33 -8.97
C ALA A 84 9.77 -0.28 -7.81
N ALA A 85 11.11 -0.19 -7.88
CA ALA A 85 11.98 -0.67 -6.81
C ALA A 85 11.85 0.15 -5.52
N ARG A 86 11.64 1.47 -5.63
CA ARG A 86 11.42 2.34 -4.47
C ARG A 86 10.07 2.07 -3.80
N ILE A 87 9.02 1.89 -4.60
CA ILE A 87 7.70 1.51 -4.10
C ILE A 87 7.78 0.14 -3.41
N ASP A 88 8.40 -0.87 -4.03
CA ASP A 88 8.58 -2.20 -3.43
C ASP A 88 9.32 -2.12 -2.09
N MET A 89 10.42 -1.36 -2.02
CA MET A 89 11.15 -1.15 -0.77
C MET A 89 10.30 -0.46 0.31
N ALA A 90 9.55 0.58 -0.07
CA ALA A 90 8.68 1.31 0.85
C ALA A 90 7.55 0.42 1.39
N VAL A 91 6.91 -0.35 0.52
CA VAL A 91 5.87 -1.33 0.87
C VAL A 91 6.42 -2.40 1.79
N ARG A 92 7.61 -2.95 1.52
CA ARG A 92 8.26 -3.93 2.43
C ARG A 92 8.54 -3.36 3.81
N HIS A 93 9.06 -2.13 3.88
CA HIS A 93 9.32 -1.47 5.17
C HIS A 93 8.02 -1.24 5.94
N GLU A 94 6.97 -0.79 5.25
CA GLU A 94 5.66 -0.58 5.85
C GLU A 94 5.05 -1.89 6.35
N TRP A 95 5.22 -2.98 5.60
CA TRP A 95 4.76 -4.30 6.01
C TRP A 95 5.40 -4.77 7.31
N GLU A 96 6.72 -4.62 7.44
CA GLU A 96 7.43 -4.97 8.68
C GLU A 96 6.99 -4.07 9.86
N ALA A 97 6.72 -2.78 9.60
CA ALA A 97 6.19 -1.87 10.60
C ALA A 97 4.78 -2.28 11.06
N ILE A 98 3.91 -2.68 10.13
CA ILE A 98 2.56 -3.18 10.42
C ILE A 98 2.63 -4.46 11.26
N LYS A 99 3.45 -5.44 10.87
CA LYS A 99 3.64 -6.67 11.65
C LYS A 99 4.06 -6.38 13.08
N LYS A 100 5.04 -5.49 13.25
CA LYS A 100 5.52 -5.09 14.59
C LYS A 100 4.40 -4.46 15.41
N MET A 101 3.65 -3.52 14.84
CA MET A 101 2.52 -2.87 15.51
C MET A 101 1.44 -3.87 15.91
N LEU A 102 1.03 -4.78 15.01
CA LEU A 102 0.01 -5.80 15.30
C LEU A 102 0.47 -6.76 16.40
N LYS A 103 1.76 -7.14 16.40
CA LYS A 103 2.34 -7.96 17.46
C LYS A 103 2.34 -7.25 18.81
N GLU A 104 2.68 -5.96 18.85
CA GLU A 104 2.61 -5.16 20.08
C GLU A 104 1.17 -5.03 20.59
N GLU A 105 0.21 -4.86 19.69
CA GLU A 105 -1.21 -4.78 20.05
C GLU A 105 -1.73 -6.13 20.57
N SER A 106 -1.35 -7.25 19.95
CA SER A 106 -1.73 -8.60 20.40
C SER A 106 -1.27 -8.93 21.84
N GLN A 107 -0.24 -8.25 22.34
CA GLN A 107 0.29 -8.44 23.70
C GLN A 107 -0.43 -7.58 24.75
N ARG A 108 -1.26 -6.62 24.30
CA ARG A 108 -2.02 -5.71 25.16
C ARG A 108 -3.45 -6.16 25.42
N ILE A 109 -3.95 -7.09 24.60
CA ILE A 109 -5.30 -7.66 24.64
C ILE A 109 -5.21 -9.04 25.31
#